data_AF-A0AA40R5D9-F1
#
_entry.id   AF-A0AA40R5D9-F1
#
_cell.length_a   1.000
_cell.length_b   1.000
_cell.length_c   1.000
_cell.angle_alpha   90.00
_cell.angle_beta   90.00
_cell.angle_gamma   90.00
#
_symmetry.space_group_name_H-M   'P 1'
#
loop_
_entity.id
_entity.type
_entity.pdbx_description
1 polymer ?
#
loop_
_entity_poly.entity_id
_entity_poly.type
_entity_poly.pdbx_seq_one_letter_code
_entity_poly.pdbx_strand_id
1 'polypeptide(L)'
;MPETHSKTVHEGNYSTQQTHSLARGLLDGAIASFEAVAAKFAKDAIKDNNTRERYMAHIKEVSDEVRKEAESGRISIREGAAYVNQLRDRLFVEYRKYTSAVGVAQAEEIKRKSKGFDFYLNKYAQQQFGKPFVELTERERSKVYYTTIESAGRSNAGVNSTIRKLRIMAKVAVLVTAVFAVGSVLEADNKVKEAARQGSIIAGSLLGGGIAGFFVSFLCGPAEPICAIATVYIGASAGSIAAEMANDTYQDELEEFYRWTSK
;
A
#
# COMPACT_ATOMS: atom_id res chain seq x y z
N MET A 1 -31.14 38.71 22.66
CA MET A 1 -30.82 38.21 24.01
C MET A 1 -30.05 36.90 23.82
N PRO A 2 -28.77 36.80 24.22
CA PRO A 2 -28.00 35.57 24.03
C PRO A 2 -28.19 34.64 25.24
N GLU A 3 -28.37 33.35 24.95
CA GLU A 3 -28.51 32.27 25.93
C GLU A 3 -27.19 31.97 26.63
N THR A 4 -27.23 31.92 27.96
CA THR A 4 -26.12 31.54 28.83
C THR A 4 -26.08 30.02 28.99
N HIS A 5 -25.12 29.36 28.35
CA HIS A 5 -24.72 28.00 28.74
C HIS A 5 -23.94 28.06 30.07
N SER A 6 -24.62 27.65 31.14
CA SER A 6 -24.06 27.50 32.48
C SER A 6 -22.94 26.45 32.48
N LYS A 7 -21.68 26.91 32.63
CA LYS A 7 -20.56 26.02 32.98
C LYS A 7 -20.75 25.52 34.40
N THR A 8 -21.19 24.27 34.56
CA THR A 8 -21.13 23.54 35.82
C THR A 8 -19.67 23.27 36.17
N VAL A 9 -19.10 24.09 37.05
CA VAL A 9 -17.77 23.90 37.62
C VAL A 9 -17.92 23.03 38.86
N HIS A 10 -17.28 21.86 38.87
CA HIS A 10 -17.14 21.03 40.07
C HIS A 10 -15.75 21.24 40.65
N GLU A 11 -15.67 21.75 41.89
CA GLU A 11 -14.42 21.85 42.65
C GLU A 11 -14.10 20.49 43.28
N GLY A 12 -13.08 19.81 42.74
CA GLY A 12 -12.45 18.64 43.34
C GLY A 12 -10.93 18.84 43.39
N ASN A 13 -10.21 17.95 44.08
CA ASN A 13 -8.75 17.98 44.27
C ASN A 13 -7.89 17.89 42.99
N TYR A 14 -8.51 17.92 41.80
CA TYR A 14 -7.83 17.93 40.52
C TYR A 14 -7.97 19.32 39.91
N SER A 15 -6.85 19.97 39.59
CA SER A 15 -6.84 21.26 38.91
C SER A 15 -7.40 21.11 37.49
N THR A 16 -8.70 21.37 37.33
CA THR A 16 -9.41 21.32 36.04
C THR A 16 -9.27 22.62 35.23
N GLN A 17 -8.43 23.57 35.69
CA GLN A 17 -8.23 24.89 35.09
C GLN A 17 -6.92 25.04 34.28
N GLN A 18 -6.21 23.97 33.95
CA GLN A 18 -5.08 24.06 33.03
C GLN A 18 -5.55 23.91 31.58
N THR A 19 -5.91 25.02 30.95
CA THR A 19 -5.90 25.11 29.48
C THR A 19 -4.45 25.04 29.02
N HIS A 20 -3.98 23.84 28.64
CA HIS A 20 -2.70 23.69 27.96
C HIS A 20 -2.84 24.30 26.56
N SER A 21 -2.31 25.51 26.36
CA SER A 21 -2.10 26.03 25.01
C SER A 21 -1.00 25.21 24.36
N LEU A 22 -1.36 24.26 23.48
CA LEU A 22 -0.39 23.65 22.58
C LEU A 22 0.27 24.77 21.76
N ALA A 23 1.60 24.84 21.79
CA ALA A 23 2.32 25.77 20.92
C ALA A 23 1.92 25.46 19.48
N ARG A 24 1.42 26.47 18.73
CA ARG A 24 0.95 26.30 17.34
C ARG A 24 1.92 25.47 16.48
N GLY A 25 3.22 25.75 16.60
CA GLY A 25 4.26 25.02 15.87
C GLY A 25 4.32 23.51 16.13
N LEU A 26 3.99 23.05 17.35
CA LEU A 26 3.95 21.61 17.66
C LEU A 26 2.75 20.92 16.97
N LEU A 27 1.60 21.59 16.95
CA LEU A 27 0.41 21.08 16.27
C LEU A 27 0.61 21.06 14.75
N ASP A 28 1.18 22.13 14.19
CA ASP A 28 1.44 22.24 12.75
C ASP A 28 2.46 21.21 12.27
N GLY A 29 3.53 20.97 13.05
CA GLY A 29 4.49 19.89 12.78
C GLY A 29 3.85 18.50 12.86
N ALA A 30 2.96 18.26 13.83
CA ALA A 30 2.24 16.99 13.94
C ALA A 30 1.29 16.74 12.76
N ILE A 31 0.58 17.78 12.29
CA ILE A 31 -0.28 17.70 11.11
C ILE A 31 0.56 17.40 9.87
N ALA A 32 1.64 18.16 9.65
CA ALA A 32 2.53 17.96 8.50
C ALA A 32 3.14 16.55 8.47
N SER A 33 3.56 16.03 9.63
CA SER A 33 4.04 14.66 9.76
C SER A 33 2.95 13.65 9.41
N PHE A 34 1.73 13.82 9.92
CA PHE A 34 0.61 12.93 9.60
C PHE A 34 0.26 12.92 8.10
N GLU A 35 0.23 14.09 7.48
CA GLU A 35 0.01 14.24 6.04
C GLU A 35 1.12 13.58 5.22
N ALA A 36 2.37 13.72 5.64
CA ALA A 36 3.50 13.09 4.99
C ALA A 36 3.47 11.57 5.12
N VAL A 37 3.10 11.03 6.28
CA VAL A 37 2.87 9.59 6.46
C VAL A 37 1.72 9.12 5.57
N ALA A 38 0.61 9.86 5.51
CA ALA A 38 -0.49 9.55 4.59
C ALA A 38 -0.05 9.56 3.12
N ALA A 39 0.78 10.51 2.71
CA ALA A 39 1.35 10.57 1.36
C ALA A 39 2.22 9.35 1.04
N LYS A 40 2.96 8.81 2.02
CA LYS A 40 3.70 7.55 1.88
C LYS A 40 2.77 6.38 1.62
N PHE A 41 1.73 6.20 2.43
CA PHE A 41 0.74 5.12 2.21
C PHE A 41 -0.03 5.30 0.90
N ALA A 42 -0.33 6.52 0.49
CA ALA A 42 -0.97 6.81 -0.79
C ALA A 42 -0.06 6.44 -1.97
N LYS A 43 1.23 6.81 -1.91
CA LYS A 43 2.23 6.42 -2.92
C LYS A 43 2.34 4.91 -3.04
N ASP A 44 2.42 4.20 -1.91
CA ASP A 44 2.47 2.74 -1.87
C ASP A 44 1.20 2.12 -2.47
N ALA A 45 0.02 2.60 -2.12
CA ALA A 45 -1.24 2.12 -2.67
C ALA A 45 -1.33 2.28 -4.20
N ILE A 46 -0.87 3.41 -4.74
CA ILE A 46 -0.81 3.65 -6.19
C ILE A 46 0.18 2.68 -6.84
N LYS A 47 1.37 2.54 -6.26
CA LYS A 47 2.41 1.62 -6.74
C LYS A 47 1.90 0.17 -6.77
N ASP A 48 1.28 -0.27 -5.68
CA ASP A 48 0.78 -1.64 -5.51
C ASP A 48 -0.36 -1.96 -6.48
N ASN A 49 -1.26 -1.00 -6.73
CA ASN A 49 -2.28 -1.17 -7.78
C ASN A 49 -1.63 -1.35 -9.15
N ASN A 50 -0.65 -0.52 -9.52
CA ASN A 50 0.02 -0.65 -10.82
C ASN A 50 0.77 -1.99 -10.93
N THR A 51 1.42 -2.44 -9.86
CA THR A 51 2.07 -3.76 -9.81
C THR A 51 1.05 -4.89 -9.95
N ARG A 52 -0.12 -4.79 -9.30
CA ARG A 52 -1.22 -5.75 -9.42
C ARG A 52 -1.80 -5.80 -10.83
N GLU A 53 -2.01 -4.66 -11.47
CA GLU A 53 -2.50 -4.56 -12.85
C GLU A 53 -1.54 -5.26 -13.82
N ARG A 54 -0.22 -5.00 -13.70
CA ARG A 54 0.80 -5.66 -14.52
C ARG A 54 0.86 -7.17 -14.29
N TYR A 55 0.81 -7.62 -13.04
CA TYR A 55 0.79 -9.05 -12.71
C TYR A 55 -0.44 -9.74 -13.32
N MET A 56 -1.61 -9.10 -13.25
CA MET A 56 -2.83 -9.64 -13.83
C MET A 56 -2.78 -9.72 -15.35
N ALA A 57 -2.26 -8.67 -16.01
CA ALA A 57 -2.08 -8.68 -17.45
C ALA A 57 -1.16 -9.81 -17.89
N HIS A 58 -0.03 -10.00 -17.21
CA HIS A 58 0.95 -11.04 -17.52
C HIS A 58 0.37 -12.45 -17.35
N ILE A 59 -0.33 -12.74 -16.26
CA ILE A 59 -0.97 -14.07 -16.10
C ILE A 59 -2.03 -14.30 -17.16
N LYS A 60 -2.82 -13.28 -17.48
CA LYS A 60 -3.85 -13.39 -18.51
C LYS A 60 -3.24 -13.69 -19.88
N GLU A 61 -2.22 -12.95 -20.26
CA GLU A 61 -1.47 -13.15 -21.51
C GLU A 61 -0.98 -14.58 -21.64
N VAL A 62 -0.28 -15.09 -20.62
CA VAL A 62 0.26 -16.46 -20.67
C VAL A 62 -0.84 -17.51 -20.62
N SER A 63 -1.93 -17.28 -19.87
CA SER A 63 -3.06 -18.21 -19.87
C SER A 63 -3.75 -18.28 -21.25
N ASP A 64 -3.88 -17.14 -21.94
CA ASP A 64 -4.43 -17.06 -23.28
C ASP A 64 -3.50 -17.72 -24.32
N GLU A 65 -2.18 -17.58 -24.17
CA GLU A 65 -1.18 -18.24 -25.01
C GLU A 65 -1.19 -19.76 -24.82
N VAL A 66 -1.10 -20.26 -23.59
CA VAL A 66 -1.11 -21.69 -23.29
C VAL A 66 -2.39 -22.36 -23.79
N ARG A 67 -3.52 -21.65 -23.74
CA ARG A 67 -4.78 -22.14 -24.30
C ARG A 67 -4.71 -22.33 -25.82
N LYS A 68 -4.14 -21.36 -26.55
CA LYS A 68 -3.91 -21.49 -28.00
C LYS A 68 -2.95 -22.63 -28.32
N GLU A 69 -1.87 -22.77 -27.55
CA GLU A 69 -0.91 -23.86 -27.70
C GLU A 69 -1.59 -25.23 -27.50
N ALA A 70 -2.46 -25.35 -26.48
CA ALA A 70 -3.21 -26.58 -26.21
C ALA A 70 -4.25 -26.89 -27.30
N GLU A 71 -4.94 -25.87 -27.80
CA GLU A 71 -5.88 -26.00 -28.92
C GLU A 71 -5.18 -26.40 -30.23
N SER A 72 -3.95 -25.94 -30.44
CA SER A 72 -3.13 -26.31 -31.61
C SER A 72 -2.42 -27.66 -31.46
N GLY A 73 -2.56 -28.34 -30.31
CA GLY A 73 -1.95 -29.64 -30.04
C GLY A 73 -0.45 -29.59 -29.73
N ARG A 74 0.15 -28.39 -29.59
CA ARG A 74 1.58 -28.20 -29.30
C ARG A 74 1.94 -28.50 -27.85
N ILE A 75 0.97 -28.43 -26.94
CA ILE A 75 1.09 -28.86 -25.53
C ILE A 75 -0.15 -29.63 -25.14
N SER A 76 -0.03 -30.63 -24.24
CA SER A 76 -1.24 -31.25 -23.70
C SER A 76 -1.98 -30.30 -22.76
N ILE A 77 -3.31 -30.39 -22.72
CA ILE A 77 -4.12 -29.52 -21.84
C ILE A 77 -3.77 -29.71 -20.35
N ARG A 78 -3.34 -30.91 -19.96
CA ARG A 78 -2.88 -31.24 -18.62
C ARG A 78 -1.57 -30.51 -18.29
N GLU A 79 -0.58 -30.60 -19.18
CA GLU A 79 0.70 -29.90 -19.01
C GLU A 79 0.51 -28.39 -19.00
N GLY A 80 -0.35 -27.86 -19.89
CA GLY A 80 -0.71 -26.44 -19.90
C GLY A 80 -1.32 -25.97 -18.58
N ALA A 81 -2.24 -26.75 -18.01
CA ALA A 81 -2.85 -26.42 -16.72
C ALA A 81 -1.84 -26.42 -15.55
N ALA A 82 -0.95 -27.41 -15.52
CA ALA A 82 0.12 -27.48 -14.53
C ALA A 82 1.12 -26.31 -14.69
N TYR A 83 1.50 -26.00 -15.92
CA TYR A 83 2.43 -24.92 -16.26
C TYR A 83 1.88 -23.55 -15.80
N VAL A 84 0.64 -23.21 -16.16
CA VAL A 84 0.03 -21.93 -15.77
C VAL A 84 -0.07 -21.79 -14.25
N ASN A 85 -0.42 -22.88 -13.56
CA ASN A 85 -0.48 -22.86 -12.10
C ASN A 85 0.90 -22.63 -11.45
N GLN A 86 1.95 -23.29 -11.95
CA GLN A 86 3.32 -23.08 -11.47
C GLN A 86 3.84 -21.68 -11.80
N LEU A 87 3.56 -21.19 -13.01
CA LEU A 87 3.95 -19.85 -13.44
C LEU A 87 3.34 -18.78 -12.54
N ARG A 88 2.06 -18.91 -12.18
CA ARG A 88 1.37 -17.96 -11.30
C ARG A 88 2.10 -17.81 -9.95
N ASP A 89 2.62 -18.91 -9.42
CA ASP A 89 3.39 -18.91 -8.17
C ASP A 89 4.77 -18.26 -8.34
N ARG A 90 5.45 -18.49 -9.47
CA ARG A 90 6.72 -17.81 -9.79
C ARG A 90 6.53 -16.31 -10.01
N LEU A 91 5.52 -15.92 -10.79
CA LEU A 91 5.16 -14.51 -11.00
C LEU A 91 4.76 -13.85 -9.69
N PHE A 92 4.07 -14.56 -8.80
CA PHE A 92 3.75 -14.03 -7.48
C PHE A 92 5.02 -13.67 -6.69
N VAL A 93 6.05 -14.53 -6.72
CA VAL A 93 7.36 -14.24 -6.11
C VAL A 93 8.03 -13.03 -6.75
N GLU A 94 8.01 -12.94 -8.08
CA GLU A 94 8.67 -11.85 -8.79
C GLU A 94 8.03 -10.48 -8.54
N TYR A 95 6.69 -10.40 -8.62
CA TYR A 95 5.98 -9.13 -8.45
C TYR A 95 5.98 -8.62 -7.00
N ARG A 96 6.20 -9.51 -6.00
CA ARG A 96 6.38 -9.10 -4.60
C ARG A 96 7.56 -8.14 -4.42
N LYS A 97 8.64 -8.29 -5.20
CA LYS A 97 9.81 -7.39 -5.16
C LYS A 97 9.46 -5.92 -5.45
N TYR A 98 8.38 -5.70 -6.21
CA TYR A 98 7.92 -4.38 -6.60
C TYR A 98 6.69 -3.92 -5.81
N THR A 99 6.18 -4.73 -4.89
CA THR A 99 5.05 -4.42 -4.02
C THR A 99 5.58 -3.75 -2.73
N SER A 100 4.81 -2.85 -2.13
CA SER A 100 5.14 -2.24 -0.84
C SER A 100 5.23 -3.31 0.26
N ALA A 101 5.95 -3.03 1.35
CA ALA A 101 6.09 -3.98 2.45
C ALA A 101 4.74 -4.40 3.05
N VAL A 102 3.82 -3.44 3.19
CA VAL A 102 2.44 -3.69 3.65
C VAL A 102 1.67 -4.53 2.63
N GLY A 103 1.79 -4.21 1.34
CA GLY A 103 1.17 -4.98 0.26
C GLY A 103 1.70 -6.43 0.19
N VAL A 104 3.00 -6.63 0.42
CA VAL A 104 3.61 -7.96 0.53
C VAL A 104 3.02 -8.72 1.73
N ALA A 105 2.97 -8.10 2.91
CA ALA A 105 2.39 -8.73 4.09
C ALA A 105 0.94 -9.17 3.87
N GLN A 106 0.14 -8.31 3.22
CA GLN A 106 -1.23 -8.63 2.86
C GLN A 106 -1.33 -9.75 1.81
N ALA A 107 -0.44 -9.75 0.83
CA ALA A 107 -0.40 -10.76 -0.23
C ALA A 107 0.00 -12.13 0.31
N GLU A 108 0.96 -12.20 1.24
CA GLU A 108 1.37 -13.42 1.93
C GLU A 108 0.25 -13.98 2.79
N GLU A 109 -0.46 -13.13 3.54
CA GLU A 109 -1.60 -13.56 4.34
C GLU A 109 -2.74 -14.14 3.47
N ILE A 110 -2.95 -13.58 2.28
CA ILE A 110 -3.86 -14.16 1.27
C ILE A 110 -3.31 -15.51 0.74
N LYS A 111 -2.00 -15.59 0.46
CA LYS A 111 -1.35 -16.81 -0.06
C LYS A 111 -1.39 -17.94 0.98
N ARG A 112 -1.25 -17.66 2.27
CA ARG A 112 -1.40 -18.66 3.36
C ARG A 112 -2.78 -19.32 3.35
N LYS A 113 -3.82 -18.58 2.97
CA LYS A 113 -5.20 -19.09 2.84
C LYS A 113 -5.48 -19.77 1.49
N SER A 114 -4.54 -19.71 0.54
CA SER A 114 -4.72 -20.28 -0.79
C SER A 114 -4.70 -21.81 -0.76
N LYS A 115 -5.45 -22.42 -1.68
CA LYS A 115 -5.53 -23.88 -1.84
C LYS A 115 -4.64 -24.32 -3.00
N GLY A 116 -4.18 -25.58 -2.95
CA GLY A 116 -3.32 -26.16 -3.98
C GLY A 116 -4.03 -26.46 -5.30
N PHE A 117 -3.27 -26.92 -6.29
CA PHE A 117 -3.79 -27.24 -7.63
C PHE A 117 -4.92 -28.26 -7.61
N ASP A 118 -4.77 -29.35 -6.84
CA ASP A 118 -5.76 -30.42 -6.74
C ASP A 118 -7.10 -29.96 -6.17
N PHE A 119 -7.09 -28.93 -5.32
CA PHE A 119 -8.32 -28.31 -4.85
C PHE A 119 -9.07 -27.65 -5.99
N TYR A 120 -8.39 -26.94 -6.89
CA TYR A 120 -9.04 -26.30 -8.03
C TYR A 120 -9.53 -27.32 -9.06
N LEU A 121 -8.77 -28.39 -9.29
CA LEU A 121 -9.23 -29.50 -10.12
C LEU A 121 -10.53 -30.11 -9.57
N ASN A 122 -10.57 -30.44 -8.28
CA ASN A 122 -11.78 -30.97 -7.65
C ASN A 122 -12.92 -29.96 -7.62
N LYS A 123 -12.64 -28.68 -7.36
CA LYS A 123 -13.65 -27.62 -7.39
C LYS A 123 -14.34 -27.55 -8.75
N TYR A 124 -13.57 -27.51 -9.84
CA TYR A 124 -14.13 -27.43 -11.19
C TYR A 124 -14.75 -28.75 -11.65
N ALA A 125 -14.21 -29.89 -11.23
CA ALA A 125 -14.84 -31.20 -11.44
C ALA A 125 -16.24 -31.26 -10.80
N GLN A 126 -16.35 -30.85 -9.54
CA GLN A 126 -17.62 -30.80 -8.83
C GLN A 126 -18.60 -29.82 -9.48
N GLN A 127 -18.12 -28.64 -9.90
CA GLN A 127 -18.97 -27.63 -10.54
C GLN A 127 -19.50 -28.04 -11.92
N GLN A 128 -18.71 -28.78 -12.71
CA GLN A 128 -19.07 -29.15 -14.08
C GLN A 128 -19.75 -30.50 -14.18
N PHE A 129 -19.39 -31.44 -13.31
CA PHE A 129 -19.78 -32.85 -13.43
C PHE A 129 -20.37 -33.43 -12.14
N GLY A 130 -20.38 -32.70 -11.03
CA GLY A 130 -20.99 -33.14 -9.77
C GLY A 130 -20.21 -34.23 -9.02
N LYS A 131 -18.99 -34.56 -9.44
CA LYS A 131 -18.15 -35.63 -8.88
C LYS A 131 -16.68 -35.21 -8.72
N PRO A 132 -15.90 -35.90 -7.86
CA PRO A 132 -14.47 -35.65 -7.69
C PRO A 132 -13.68 -35.79 -8.98
N PHE A 133 -12.58 -35.04 -9.10
CA PHE A 133 -11.71 -35.05 -10.28
C PHE A 133 -11.17 -36.44 -10.63
N VAL A 134 -10.90 -37.25 -9.61
CA VAL A 134 -10.37 -38.61 -9.76
C VAL A 134 -11.36 -39.58 -10.40
N GLU A 135 -12.68 -39.32 -10.29
CA GLU A 135 -13.75 -40.14 -10.89
C GLU A 135 -14.13 -39.70 -12.31
N LEU A 136 -13.48 -38.66 -12.82
CA LEU A 136 -13.70 -38.17 -14.18
C LEU A 136 -13.04 -39.07 -15.22
N THR A 137 -13.74 -39.29 -16.33
CA THR A 137 -13.19 -39.82 -17.58
C THR A 137 -12.14 -38.87 -18.17
N GLU A 138 -11.28 -39.34 -19.07
CA GLU A 138 -10.25 -38.47 -19.67
C GLU A 138 -10.84 -37.25 -20.40
N ARG A 139 -11.98 -37.41 -21.08
CA ARG A 139 -12.67 -36.29 -21.74
C ARG A 139 -13.18 -35.24 -20.75
N GLU A 140 -13.73 -35.69 -19.62
CA GLU A 140 -14.18 -34.79 -18.54
C GLU A 140 -12.98 -34.09 -17.87
N ARG A 141 -11.89 -34.82 -17.61
CA ARG A 141 -10.65 -34.24 -17.05
C ARG A 141 -10.07 -33.16 -17.96
N SER A 142 -10.05 -33.39 -19.27
CA SER A 142 -9.61 -32.39 -20.25
C SER A 142 -10.41 -31.09 -20.19
N LYS A 143 -11.74 -31.18 -20.01
CA LYS A 143 -12.59 -29.99 -19.81
C LYS A 143 -12.26 -29.26 -18.51
N VAL A 144 -12.03 -29.99 -17.42
CA VAL A 144 -11.60 -29.39 -16.14
C VAL A 144 -10.24 -28.71 -16.26
N TYR A 145 -9.27 -29.32 -16.94
CA TYR A 145 -7.96 -28.69 -17.18
C TYR A 145 -8.11 -27.39 -17.99
N TYR A 146 -8.93 -27.41 -19.04
CA TYR A 146 -9.24 -26.22 -19.83
C TYR A 146 -9.81 -25.08 -18.97
N THR A 147 -10.83 -25.37 -18.15
CA THR A 147 -11.39 -24.37 -17.24
C THR A 147 -10.40 -23.91 -16.18
N THR A 148 -9.47 -24.78 -15.76
CA THR A 148 -8.42 -24.41 -14.82
C THR A 148 -7.48 -23.37 -15.43
N ILE A 149 -7.01 -23.58 -16.67
CA ILE A 149 -6.22 -22.61 -17.45
C ILE A 149 -6.98 -21.29 -17.59
N GLU A 150 -8.24 -21.35 -18.04
CA GLU A 150 -9.06 -20.16 -18.23
C GLU A 150 -9.23 -19.38 -16.92
N SER A 151 -9.50 -20.10 -15.83
CA SER A 151 -9.72 -19.50 -14.51
C SER A 151 -8.45 -18.91 -13.90
N ALA A 152 -7.28 -19.46 -14.22
CA ALA A 152 -6.01 -18.95 -13.73
C ALA A 152 -5.72 -17.55 -14.29
N GLY A 153 -6.16 -17.29 -15.53
CA GLY A 153 -6.16 -15.98 -16.17
C GLY A 153 -7.14 -14.96 -15.57
N ARG A 154 -8.11 -15.40 -14.75
CA ARG A 154 -9.11 -14.52 -14.14
C ARG A 154 -8.58 -13.88 -12.85
N SER A 155 -8.92 -12.61 -12.65
CA SER A 155 -8.59 -11.89 -11.42
C SER A 155 -9.48 -12.32 -10.26
N ASN A 156 -8.94 -12.32 -9.04
CA ASN A 156 -9.76 -12.30 -7.83
C ASN A 156 -10.47 -10.93 -7.74
N ALA A 157 -11.79 -10.92 -8.01
CA ALA A 157 -12.59 -9.71 -8.10
C ALA A 157 -12.62 -8.92 -6.77
N GLY A 158 -12.67 -9.61 -5.63
CA GLY A 158 -12.64 -8.98 -4.31
C GLY A 158 -11.36 -8.19 -4.09
N VAL A 159 -10.21 -8.85 -4.21
CA VAL A 159 -8.88 -8.23 -4.05
C VAL A 159 -8.69 -7.07 -5.04
N ASN A 160 -9.10 -7.25 -6.30
CA ASN A 160 -8.95 -6.23 -7.33
C ASN A 160 -9.81 -5.00 -7.05
N SER A 161 -11.05 -5.19 -6.60
CA SER A 161 -11.95 -4.09 -6.25
C SER A 161 -11.43 -3.27 -5.07
N THR A 162 -10.88 -3.93 -4.04
CA THR A 162 -10.29 -3.27 -2.88
C THR A 162 -9.07 -2.45 -3.27
N ILE A 163 -8.14 -3.03 -4.02
CA ILE A 163 -6.92 -2.32 -4.46
C ILE A 163 -7.28 -1.13 -5.37
N ARG A 164 -8.27 -1.27 -6.26
CA ARG A 164 -8.74 -0.17 -7.10
C ARG A 164 -9.36 0.96 -6.28
N LYS A 165 -10.21 0.65 -5.29
CA LYS A 165 -10.77 1.64 -4.37
C LYS A 165 -9.66 2.35 -3.59
N LEU A 166 -8.68 1.60 -3.10
CA LEU A 166 -7.53 2.16 -2.39
C LEU A 166 -6.71 3.10 -3.27
N ARG A 167 -6.50 2.78 -4.56
CA ARG A 167 -5.86 3.68 -5.53
C ARG A 167 -6.63 4.98 -5.70
N ILE A 168 -7.96 4.92 -5.80
CA ILE A 168 -8.80 6.11 -5.95
C ILE A 168 -8.68 6.98 -4.69
N MET A 169 -8.84 6.37 -3.50
CA MET A 169 -8.68 7.07 -2.23
C MET A 169 -7.27 7.67 -2.07
N ALA A 170 -6.23 6.95 -2.47
CA ALA A 170 -4.86 7.42 -2.43
C ALA A 170 -4.64 8.64 -3.35
N LYS A 171 -5.19 8.62 -4.58
CA LYS A 171 -5.13 9.77 -5.48
C LYS A 171 -5.85 10.99 -4.90
N VAL A 172 -7.02 10.78 -4.31
CA VAL A 172 -7.77 11.86 -3.64
C VAL A 172 -6.98 12.41 -2.46
N ALA A 173 -6.42 11.54 -1.62
CA ALA A 173 -5.61 11.96 -0.48
C ALA A 173 -4.41 12.83 -0.92
N VAL A 174 -3.68 12.41 -1.95
CA VAL A 174 -2.56 13.21 -2.50
C VAL A 174 -3.01 14.57 -2.99
N LEU A 175 -4.17 14.66 -3.68
CA LEU A 175 -4.71 15.94 -4.13
C LEU A 175 -5.10 16.85 -2.95
N VAL A 176 -5.74 16.29 -1.93
CA VAL A 176 -6.14 17.02 -0.72
C VAL A 176 -4.91 17.53 0.02
N THR A 177 -3.90 16.69 0.25
CA THR A 177 -2.62 17.10 0.85
C THR A 177 -1.93 18.19 0.04
N ALA A 178 -1.95 18.11 -1.29
CA ALA A 178 -1.37 19.15 -2.14
C ALA A 178 -2.11 20.50 -2.01
N VAL A 179 -3.44 20.49 -1.89
CA VAL A 179 -4.23 21.72 -1.67
C VAL A 179 -3.88 22.35 -0.32
N PHE A 180 -3.79 21.56 0.75
CA PHE A 180 -3.40 22.07 2.08
C PHE A 180 -1.97 22.61 2.09
N ALA A 181 -1.03 21.89 1.48
CA ALA A 181 0.35 22.33 1.34
C ALA A 181 0.44 23.69 0.63
N VAL A 182 -0.26 23.86 -0.51
CA VAL A 182 -0.30 25.15 -1.22
C VAL A 182 -0.91 26.25 -0.35
N GLY A 183 -1.99 25.97 0.38
CA GLY A 183 -2.61 26.93 1.29
C GLY A 183 -1.61 27.44 2.34
N SER A 184 -0.96 26.52 3.05
CA SER A 184 0.04 26.86 4.08
C SER A 184 1.25 27.62 3.54
N VAL A 185 1.73 27.30 2.33
CA VAL A 185 2.84 28.03 1.69
C VAL A 185 2.42 29.45 1.27
N LEU A 186 1.16 29.65 0.86
CA LEU A 186 0.66 30.97 0.46
C LEU A 186 0.46 31.91 1.66
N GLU A 187 0.02 31.36 2.80
CA GLU A 187 -0.18 32.10 4.05
C GLU A 187 1.14 32.38 4.79
N ALA A 188 2.21 31.63 4.49
CA ALA A 188 3.50 31.78 5.17
C ALA A 188 4.22 33.09 4.81
N ASP A 189 4.83 33.71 5.83
CA ASP A 189 5.67 34.90 5.69
C ASP A 189 6.88 34.64 4.77
N ASN A 190 7.51 33.47 4.92
CA ASN A 190 8.59 33.01 4.05
C ASN A 190 8.16 31.74 3.30
N LYS A 191 7.61 31.95 2.11
CA LYS A 191 7.10 30.89 1.24
C LYS A 191 8.16 29.86 0.84
N VAL A 192 9.40 30.30 0.65
CA VAL A 192 10.51 29.41 0.24
C VAL A 192 10.91 28.51 1.42
N LYS A 193 11.04 29.08 2.62
CA LYS A 193 11.35 28.31 3.85
C LYS A 193 10.25 27.30 4.15
N GLU A 194 8.99 27.70 4.05
CA GLU A 194 7.86 26.79 4.30
C GLU A 194 7.74 25.68 3.24
N ALA A 195 7.95 26.01 1.96
CA ALA A 195 7.99 24.99 0.91
C ALA A 195 9.14 23.98 1.11
N ALA A 196 10.32 24.45 1.54
CA ALA A 196 11.46 23.59 1.85
C ALA A 196 11.17 22.66 3.05
N ARG A 197 10.56 23.20 4.11
CA ARG A 197 10.13 22.47 5.31
C ARG A 197 9.13 21.36 4.98
N GLN A 198 8.05 21.67 4.25
CA GLN A 198 7.08 20.64 3.88
C GLN A 198 7.66 19.62 2.90
N GLY A 199 8.51 20.08 1.98
CA GLY A 199 9.25 19.20 1.07
C GLY A 199 10.14 18.21 1.81
N SER A 200 10.87 18.67 2.82
CA SER A 200 11.75 17.82 3.64
C SER A 200 10.94 16.84 4.48
N ILE A 201 9.85 17.27 5.12
CA ILE A 201 8.94 16.40 5.90
C ILE A 201 8.38 15.27 5.03
N ILE A 202 7.84 15.59 3.85
CA ILE A 202 7.32 14.58 2.91
C ILE A 202 8.44 13.65 2.44
N ALA A 203 9.59 14.20 2.03
CA ALA A 203 10.72 13.38 1.59
C ALA A 203 11.22 12.45 2.71
N GLY A 204 11.33 12.96 3.93
CA GLY A 204 11.69 12.25 5.14
C GLY A 204 10.75 11.09 5.43
N SER A 205 9.44 11.32 5.37
CA SER A 205 8.42 10.26 5.48
C SER A 205 8.61 9.17 4.43
N LEU A 206 8.80 9.57 3.17
CA LEU A 206 8.93 8.64 2.07
C LEU A 206 10.16 7.73 2.23
N LEU A 207 11.29 8.32 2.60
CA LEU A 207 12.55 7.62 2.83
C LEU A 207 12.49 6.77 4.10
N GLY A 208 12.05 7.33 5.22
CA GLY A 208 11.94 6.63 6.50
C GLY A 208 10.98 5.44 6.43
N GLY A 209 9.81 5.61 5.83
CA GLY A 209 8.87 4.52 5.59
C GLY A 209 9.37 3.50 4.56
N GLY A 210 10.19 3.95 3.60
CA GLY A 210 10.86 3.06 2.65
C GLY A 210 11.89 2.17 3.34
N ILE A 211 12.76 2.76 4.16
CA ILE A 211 13.78 2.08 4.95
C ILE A 211 13.11 1.09 5.92
N ALA A 212 12.14 1.55 6.71
CA ALA A 212 11.41 0.68 7.63
C ALA A 212 10.70 -0.48 6.91
N GLY A 213 10.21 -0.24 5.69
CA GLY A 213 9.65 -1.27 4.83
C GLY A 213 10.59 -2.45 4.55
N PHE A 214 11.91 -2.23 4.44
CA PHE A 214 12.88 -3.30 4.25
C PHE A 214 13.02 -4.20 5.49
N PHE A 215 12.79 -3.65 6.68
CA PHE A 215 12.91 -4.38 7.95
C PHE A 215 11.62 -5.09 8.36
N VAL A 216 10.49 -4.86 7.68
CA VAL A 216 9.18 -5.47 8.01
C VAL A 216 9.27 -6.99 8.09
N SER A 217 9.85 -7.66 7.08
CA SER A 217 9.92 -9.12 7.08
C SER A 217 10.73 -9.69 8.24
N PHE A 218 11.74 -8.94 8.71
CA PHE A 218 12.57 -9.33 9.84
C PHE A 218 11.87 -9.09 11.19
N LEU A 219 11.17 -7.95 11.33
CA LEU A 219 10.51 -7.57 12.58
C LEU A 219 9.15 -8.23 12.79
N CYS A 220 8.34 -8.31 11.74
CA CYS A 220 6.94 -8.72 11.79
C CYS A 220 6.68 -10.12 11.23
N GLY A 221 7.64 -10.68 10.50
CA GLY A 221 7.41 -11.83 9.65
C GLY A 221 6.65 -11.47 8.36
N PRO A 222 6.56 -12.43 7.43
CA PRO A 222 6.12 -12.15 6.06
C PRO A 222 4.60 -11.97 5.89
N ALA A 223 3.76 -12.42 6.84
CA ALA A 223 2.30 -12.49 6.68
C ALA A 223 1.51 -11.77 7.78
N GLU A 224 2.09 -10.72 8.38
CA GLU A 224 1.48 -9.94 9.47
C GLU A 224 1.24 -8.48 9.05
N PRO A 225 0.09 -8.18 8.39
CA PRO A 225 -0.17 -6.85 7.81
C PRO A 225 -0.22 -5.72 8.85
N ILE A 226 -0.74 -5.99 10.04
CA ILE A 226 -0.91 -4.98 11.10
C ILE A 226 0.47 -4.50 11.58
N CYS A 227 1.39 -5.43 11.84
CA CYS A 227 2.74 -5.10 12.25
C CYS A 227 3.51 -4.38 11.13
N ALA A 228 3.32 -4.79 9.86
CA ALA A 228 3.92 -4.10 8.71
C ALA A 228 3.47 -2.64 8.61
N ILE A 229 2.18 -2.36 8.81
CA ILE A 229 1.64 -1.00 8.83
C ILE A 229 2.27 -0.18 9.95
N ALA A 230 2.30 -0.72 11.18
CA ALA A 230 2.88 -0.03 12.34
C ALA A 230 4.37 0.30 12.10
N THR A 231 5.14 -0.64 11.58
CA THR A 231 6.57 -0.46 11.29
C THR A 231 6.80 0.64 10.24
N VAL A 232 6.06 0.61 9.13
CA VAL A 232 6.17 1.64 8.08
C VAL A 232 5.72 3.00 8.60
N TYR A 233 4.66 3.04 9.42
CA TYR A 233 4.17 4.27 10.05
C TYR A 233 5.23 4.89 10.97
N ILE A 234 5.83 4.09 11.86
CA ILE A 234 6.89 4.54 12.77
C ILE A 234 8.08 5.06 11.98
N GLY A 235 8.55 4.30 10.97
CA GLY A 235 9.66 4.72 10.11
C GLY A 235 9.38 6.01 9.36
N ALA A 236 8.19 6.16 8.80
CA ALA A 236 7.77 7.37 8.10
C ALA A 236 7.67 8.57 9.06
N SER A 237 7.12 8.38 10.26
CA SER A 237 7.01 9.43 11.27
C SER A 237 8.40 9.88 11.73
N ALA A 238 9.29 8.94 12.06
CA ALA A 238 10.67 9.22 12.47
C ALA A 238 11.46 9.91 11.35
N GLY A 239 11.30 9.46 10.11
CA GLY A 239 11.92 10.08 8.94
C GLY A 239 11.45 11.51 8.69
N SER A 240 10.16 11.78 8.90
CA SER A 240 9.57 13.13 8.79
C SER A 240 10.22 14.08 9.79
N ILE A 241 10.24 13.69 11.07
CA ILE A 241 10.81 14.49 12.16
C ILE A 241 12.30 14.74 11.92
N ALA A 242 13.06 13.69 11.57
CA ALA A 242 14.49 13.82 11.32
C ALA A 242 14.78 14.76 10.12
N ALA A 243 13.97 14.71 9.07
CA ALA A 243 14.15 15.56 7.89
C ALA A 243 13.72 17.01 8.13
N GLU A 244 12.71 17.24 8.97
CA GLU A 244 12.32 18.56 9.45
C GLU A 244 13.47 19.21 10.22
N MET A 245 14.00 18.51 11.23
CA MET A 245 15.13 18.97 12.03
C MET A 245 16.36 19.26 11.17
N ALA A 246 16.68 18.38 10.22
CA ALA A 246 17.82 18.58 9.32
C ALA A 246 17.61 19.79 8.40
N ASN A 247 16.39 20.03 7.93
CA ASN A 247 16.07 21.20 7.12
C ASN A 247 16.18 22.48 7.94
N ASP A 248 15.70 22.50 9.18
CA ASP A 248 15.76 23.69 10.03
C ASP A 248 17.22 24.12 10.27
N THR A 249 18.09 23.18 10.62
CA THR A 249 19.54 23.45 10.75
C THR A 249 20.14 24.01 9.45
N TYR A 250 19.78 23.42 8.30
CA TYR A 250 20.28 23.88 6.99
C TYR A 250 19.80 25.29 6.64
N GLN A 251 18.56 25.63 6.97
CA GLN A 251 18.00 26.97 6.72
C GLN A 251 18.64 28.02 7.62
N ASP A 252 18.94 27.67 8.87
CA ASP A 252 19.60 28.59 9.81
C ASP A 252 21.04 28.91 9.34
N GLU A 253 21.80 27.91 8.87
CA GLU A 253 23.11 28.11 8.26
C GLU A 253 23.03 29.01 7.00
N LEU A 254 22.07 28.76 6.12
CA LEU A 254 21.84 29.57 4.92
C LEU A 254 21.59 31.04 5.25
N GLU A 255 20.79 31.32 6.28
CA GLU A 255 20.52 32.71 6.70
C GLU A 255 21.79 33.41 7.18
N GLU A 256 22.65 32.71 7.93
CA GLU A 256 23.96 33.23 8.33
C GLU A 256 24.87 33.52 7.13
N PHE A 257 24.93 32.61 6.15
CA PHE A 257 25.69 32.81 4.91
C PHE A 257 25.19 34.02 4.11
N TYR A 258 23.87 34.20 3.99
CA TYR A 258 23.29 35.36 3.32
C TYR A 258 23.62 36.67 4.04
N ARG A 259 23.58 36.68 5.39
CA ARG A 259 23.98 37.86 6.17
C ARG A 259 25.45 38.22 6.03
N TRP A 260 26.34 37.22 5.88
CA TRP A 260 27.76 37.47 5.69
C TRP A 260 28.09 38.01 4.29
N THR A 261 27.41 37.49 3.27
CA THR A 261 27.61 37.88 1.86
C THR A 261 26.88 39.16 1.45
N SER A 262 25.89 39.61 2.22
CA SER A 262 25.19 40.89 2.00
C SER A 262 25.87 42.10 2.67
N LYS A 263 27.08 41.94 3.21
CA LYS A 263 27.96 43.03 3.68
C LYS A 263 29.04 43.31 2.65
#